data_AF-A0A094KWH9-F1
#
_entry.id   AF-A0A094KWH9-F1
#
_cell.length_a   1.000
_cell.length_b   1.000
_cell.length_c   1.000
_cell.angle_alpha   90.00
_cell.angle_beta   90.00
_cell.angle_gamma   90.00
#
_symmetry.space_group_name_H-M   'P 1'
#
loop_
_entity.id
_entity.type
_entity.pdbx_description
1 polymer ?
#
loop_
_entity_poly.entity_id
_entity_poly.type
_entity_poly.pdbx_seq_one_letter_code
_entity_poly.pdbx_strand_id
1 'polypeptide(L)'
;MELKSCCIKESVIRNYELTKYIDNIQDIKQFYSKEYDRKYDVYIIKSNEVEYVLKSNKNSYEANAIKLLKKSGINFIPEIKCGFECDDKNWLLMDKIDAIKIEEHHLEKTMDCLSDLHLKFRLINNAVRYPNFKSWNSIEINLDLFSDVELTLSDKQCVVYSNKRLEDSFTTIIHNDMITFNILASEDSVSIIDWEYAMYAPYILDLGRLFGDFNKKEKWIEPKLHKMLLDRYHSNIVAGGIDINREEFNLDLLCAKLYNYLGIVYSHKKNSWEESDWYFQNLNEMKEIIQVLNNNKL
;
A
#
# COMPACT_ATOMS: atom_id res chain seq x y z
N MET A 1 3.31 -10.68 -13.81
CA MET A 1 4.73 -10.81 -13.39
C MET A 1 5.24 -12.18 -13.76
N GLU A 2 6.53 -12.29 -14.08
CA GLU A 2 7.17 -13.55 -14.44
C GLU A 2 8.43 -13.78 -13.64
N LEU A 3 8.80 -15.05 -13.48
CA LEU A 3 10.06 -15.46 -12.89
C LEU A 3 11.05 -15.82 -14.00
N LYS A 4 12.20 -15.16 -14.02
CA LYS A 4 13.29 -15.44 -14.95
C LYS A 4 14.50 -15.95 -14.20
N SER A 5 15.17 -16.98 -14.73
CA SER A 5 16.47 -17.40 -14.23
C SER A 5 17.44 -16.22 -14.26
N CYS A 6 18.23 -16.07 -13.20
CA CYS A 6 19.13 -14.93 -13.06
C CYS A 6 20.38 -15.31 -12.25
N CYS A 7 21.34 -14.40 -12.22
CA CYS A 7 22.47 -14.45 -11.29
C CYS A 7 22.38 -13.27 -10.33
N ILE A 8 22.38 -13.55 -9.03
CA ILE A 8 22.59 -12.55 -7.98
C ILE A 8 24.11 -12.42 -7.76
N LYS A 9 24.57 -11.23 -7.38
CA LYS A 9 25.97 -11.01 -7.06
C LYS A 9 26.44 -11.96 -5.95
N GLU A 10 27.65 -12.48 -6.12
CA GLU A 10 28.26 -13.43 -5.19
C GLU A 10 28.43 -12.84 -3.78
N SER A 11 28.68 -11.53 -3.67
CA SER A 11 28.75 -10.80 -2.38
C SER A 11 27.48 -10.94 -1.56
N VAL A 12 26.31 -10.94 -2.21
CA VAL A 12 25.00 -11.08 -1.57
C VAL A 12 24.77 -12.54 -1.17
N ILE A 13 25.02 -13.48 -2.08
CA ILE A 13 24.79 -14.91 -1.85
C ILE A 13 25.69 -15.48 -0.76
N ARG A 14 26.94 -15.00 -0.67
CA ARG A 14 27.89 -15.42 0.37
C ARG A 14 27.77 -14.60 1.66
N ASN A 15 26.80 -13.70 1.77
CA ASN A 15 26.64 -12.90 2.98
C ASN A 15 26.37 -13.80 4.19
N TYR A 16 27.09 -13.58 5.28
CA TYR A 16 27.02 -14.41 6.48
C TYR A 16 25.61 -14.46 7.09
N GLU A 17 24.83 -13.38 7.04
CA GLU A 17 23.47 -13.38 7.57
C GLU A 17 22.50 -14.18 6.70
N LEU A 18 22.74 -14.25 5.39
CA LEU A 18 21.96 -15.06 4.45
C LEU A 18 22.28 -16.55 4.63
N THR A 19 23.57 -16.89 4.75
CA THR A 19 24.02 -18.30 4.79
C THR A 19 23.64 -19.05 6.06
N LYS A 20 23.23 -18.34 7.12
CA LYS A 20 22.59 -18.95 8.30
C LYS A 20 21.26 -19.63 7.99
N TYR A 21 20.58 -19.21 6.93
CA TYR A 21 19.26 -19.71 6.52
C TYR A 21 19.30 -20.47 5.18
N ILE A 22 20.32 -20.20 4.37
CA ILE A 22 20.47 -20.71 3.00
C ILE A 22 21.89 -21.26 2.83
N ASP A 23 22.04 -22.58 2.86
CA ASP A 23 23.33 -23.28 2.79
C ASP A 23 23.59 -23.93 1.42
N ASN A 24 22.54 -24.37 0.73
CA ASN A 24 22.62 -25.11 -0.53
C ASN A 24 21.62 -24.59 -1.56
N ILE A 25 21.96 -23.49 -2.22
CA ILE A 25 21.12 -22.88 -3.26
C ILE A 25 21.04 -23.79 -4.47
N GLN A 26 19.82 -24.22 -4.79
CA GLN A 26 19.52 -25.07 -5.94
C GLN A 26 19.07 -24.25 -7.17
N ASP A 27 18.35 -23.15 -6.95
CA ASP A 27 17.81 -22.30 -8.01
C ASP A 27 17.62 -20.85 -7.51
N ILE A 28 17.79 -19.89 -8.42
CA ILE A 28 17.52 -18.47 -8.19
C ILE A 28 16.74 -17.90 -9.37
N LYS A 29 15.57 -17.37 -9.08
CA LYS A 29 14.71 -16.68 -10.05
C LYS A 29 14.47 -15.25 -9.63
N GLN A 30 14.40 -14.34 -10.59
CA GLN A 30 14.12 -12.92 -10.38
C GLN A 30 12.72 -12.58 -10.89
N PHE A 31 12.01 -11.72 -10.16
CA PHE A 31 10.75 -11.15 -10.63
C PHE A 31 10.99 -10.12 -11.75
N TYR A 32 10.19 -10.23 -12.81
CA TYR A 32 10.23 -9.36 -13.97
C TYR A 32 8.80 -8.97 -14.41
N SER A 33 8.59 -7.69 -14.68
CA SER A 33 7.38 -7.21 -15.35
C SER A 33 7.63 -7.15 -16.85
N LYS A 34 6.86 -7.93 -17.62
CA LYS A 34 6.79 -7.81 -19.08
C LYS A 34 6.20 -6.49 -19.53
N GLU A 35 5.19 -6.01 -18.83
CA GLU A 35 4.45 -4.79 -19.15
C GLU A 35 5.35 -3.55 -19.10
N TYR A 36 6.22 -3.48 -18.09
CA TYR A 36 7.12 -2.34 -17.87
C TYR A 36 8.56 -2.61 -18.30
N ASP A 37 8.83 -3.75 -18.94
CA ASP A 37 10.18 -4.27 -19.22
C ASP A 37 11.17 -4.08 -18.05
N ARG A 38 10.71 -4.40 -16.83
CA ARG A 38 11.42 -4.05 -15.59
C ARG A 38 11.79 -5.28 -14.79
N LYS A 39 13.07 -5.36 -14.40
CA LYS A 39 13.55 -6.30 -13.39
C LYS A 39 13.36 -5.71 -12.01
N TYR A 40 12.83 -6.49 -11.09
CA TYR A 40 12.76 -6.13 -9.69
C TYR A 40 13.92 -6.79 -8.95
N ASP A 41 14.49 -6.09 -7.98
CA ASP A 41 15.46 -6.68 -7.06
C ASP A 41 14.75 -7.53 -6.00
N VAL A 42 13.84 -8.40 -6.46
CA VAL A 42 13.10 -9.39 -5.67
C VAL A 42 13.36 -10.73 -6.34
N TYR A 43 13.80 -11.69 -5.53
CA TYR A 43 14.28 -12.98 -5.98
C TYR A 43 13.61 -14.10 -5.19
N ILE A 44 13.34 -15.22 -5.86
CA ILE A 44 13.03 -16.48 -5.22
C ILE A 44 14.32 -17.27 -5.15
N ILE A 45 14.72 -17.66 -3.94
CA ILE A 45 15.86 -18.53 -3.71
C ILE A 45 15.32 -19.88 -3.23
N LYS A 46 15.59 -20.93 -4.00
CA LYS A 46 15.31 -22.30 -3.59
C LYS A 46 16.54 -22.89 -2.90
N SER A 47 16.38 -23.31 -1.65
CA SER A 47 17.40 -24.00 -0.87
C SER A 47 16.79 -25.26 -0.29
N ASN A 48 17.29 -26.42 -0.68
CA ASN A 48 16.69 -27.71 -0.34
C ASN A 48 15.20 -27.75 -0.78
N GLU A 49 14.28 -28.15 0.12
CA GLU A 49 12.83 -28.18 -0.13
C GLU A 49 12.10 -26.88 0.26
N VAL A 50 12.82 -25.80 0.56
CA VAL A 50 12.24 -24.53 1.01
C VAL A 50 12.56 -23.42 0.00
N GLU A 51 11.56 -22.58 -0.27
CA GLU A 51 11.71 -21.39 -1.08
C GLU A 51 11.56 -20.13 -0.22
N TYR A 52 12.43 -19.16 -0.47
CA TYR A 52 12.43 -17.86 0.21
C TYR A 52 12.30 -16.73 -0.80
N VAL A 53 11.84 -15.58 -0.32
CA VAL A 53 11.90 -14.31 -1.04
C VAL A 53 13.08 -13.49 -0.51
N LEU A 54 14.04 -13.17 -1.37
CA LEU A 54 15.10 -12.22 -1.08
C LEU A 54 14.78 -10.90 -1.80
N LYS A 55 14.50 -9.84 -1.04
CA LYS A 55 14.15 -8.51 -1.55
C LYS A 55 15.23 -7.50 -1.21
N SER A 56 15.65 -6.68 -2.16
CA SER A 56 16.49 -5.52 -1.90
C SER A 56 15.64 -4.26 -1.72
N ASN A 57 15.97 -3.48 -0.71
CA ASN A 57 15.36 -2.21 -0.39
C ASN A 57 16.41 -1.10 -0.35
N LYS A 58 15.99 0.11 -0.70
CA LYS A 58 16.84 1.30 -0.65
C LYS A 58 17.16 1.75 0.78
N ASN A 59 16.38 1.32 1.77
CA ASN A 59 16.56 1.68 3.17
C ASN A 59 16.06 0.56 4.10
N SER A 60 16.35 0.68 5.39
CA SER A 60 15.96 -0.29 6.44
C SER A 60 14.54 -0.08 6.97
N TYR A 61 13.75 0.81 6.36
CA TYR A 61 12.45 1.23 6.86
C TYR A 61 11.43 0.08 6.88
N GLU A 62 11.29 -0.65 5.77
CA GLU A 62 10.36 -1.78 5.68
C GLU A 62 10.67 -2.85 6.74
N ALA A 63 11.95 -3.16 6.96
CA ALA A 63 12.38 -4.13 7.95
C ALA A 63 11.97 -3.72 9.37
N ASN A 64 12.13 -2.44 9.69
CA ASN A 64 11.76 -1.87 10.97
C ASN A 64 10.24 -1.83 11.16
N ALA A 65 9.49 -1.53 10.10
CA ALA A 65 8.03 -1.56 10.11
C ALA A 65 7.52 -2.97 10.38
N ILE A 66 7.95 -3.96 9.60
CA ILE A 66 7.52 -5.36 9.76
C ILE A 66 7.88 -5.91 11.14
N LYS A 67 9.09 -5.65 11.65
CA LYS A 67 9.49 -6.04 13.00
C LYS A 67 8.59 -5.45 14.08
N LEU A 68 8.22 -4.17 13.96
CA LEU A 68 7.31 -3.55 14.91
C LEU A 68 5.92 -4.19 14.85
N LEU A 69 5.38 -4.35 13.64
CA LEU A 69 4.04 -4.90 13.44
C LEU A 69 3.96 -6.33 14.00
N LYS A 70 4.95 -7.18 13.71
CA LYS A 70 5.07 -8.53 14.29
C LYS A 70 5.14 -8.50 15.81
N LYS A 71 6.01 -7.66 16.39
CA LYS A 71 6.13 -7.51 17.85
C LYS A 71 4.82 -7.05 18.50
N SER A 72 4.02 -6.30 17.77
CA SER A 72 2.72 -5.84 18.22
C SER A 72 1.63 -6.89 18.03
N GLY A 73 1.92 -8.06 17.44
CA GLY A 73 0.97 -9.15 17.22
C GLY A 73 0.13 -8.99 15.95
N ILE A 74 0.64 -8.28 14.94
CA ILE A 74 0.06 -8.28 13.58
C ILE A 74 0.58 -9.52 12.84
N ASN A 75 -0.35 -10.41 12.47
CA ASN A 75 0.00 -11.74 11.93
C ASN A 75 -0.15 -11.89 10.42
N PHE A 76 -0.83 -10.96 9.74
CA PHE A 76 -1.05 -10.97 8.29
C PHE A 76 0.09 -10.31 7.50
N ILE A 77 1.32 -10.43 7.98
CA ILE A 77 2.52 -9.88 7.31
C ILE A 77 3.57 -10.98 7.20
N PRO A 78 4.42 -10.96 6.16
CA PRO A 78 5.44 -12.00 6.01
C PRO A 78 6.43 -12.02 7.18
N GLU A 79 6.99 -13.20 7.44
CA GLU A 79 8.07 -13.36 8.40
C GLU A 79 9.40 -12.94 7.76
N ILE A 80 10.13 -12.04 8.42
CA ILE A 80 11.52 -11.71 8.05
C ILE A 80 12.44 -12.67 8.79
N LYS A 81 13.19 -13.49 8.05
CA LYS A 81 14.23 -14.36 8.61
C LYS A 81 15.46 -13.58 9.01
N CYS A 82 15.96 -12.74 8.09
CA CYS A 82 17.10 -11.87 8.35
C CYS A 82 17.06 -10.62 7.47
N GLY A 83 17.84 -9.63 7.86
CA GLY A 83 18.11 -8.46 7.02
C GLY A 83 19.58 -8.05 7.18
N PHE A 84 20.20 -7.64 6.09
CA PHE A 84 21.62 -7.31 6.05
C PHE A 84 21.92 -6.24 5.01
N GLU A 85 23.00 -5.50 5.21
CA GLU A 85 23.50 -4.54 4.23
C GLU A 85 24.58 -5.20 3.36
N CYS A 86 24.49 -5.03 2.05
CA CYS A 86 25.47 -5.53 1.09
C CYS A 86 25.38 -4.73 -0.20
N ASP A 87 26.53 -4.28 -0.72
CA ASP A 87 26.66 -3.47 -1.94
C ASP A 87 25.76 -2.22 -1.93
N ASP A 88 25.81 -1.45 -0.84
CA ASP A 88 25.02 -0.22 -0.61
C ASP A 88 23.50 -0.41 -0.68
N LYS A 89 23.02 -1.65 -0.52
CA LYS A 89 21.61 -2.01 -0.46
C LYS A 89 21.30 -2.73 0.85
N ASN A 90 20.09 -2.54 1.35
CA ASN A 90 19.53 -3.38 2.40
C ASN A 90 18.84 -4.57 1.74
N TRP A 91 19.07 -5.76 2.26
CA TRP A 91 18.47 -7.00 1.79
C TRP A 91 17.62 -7.59 2.90
N LEU A 92 16.46 -8.15 2.54
CA LEU A 92 15.55 -8.83 3.44
C LEU A 92 15.26 -10.23 2.91
N LEU A 93 15.52 -11.23 3.75
CA LEU A 93 15.10 -12.59 3.51
C LEU A 93 13.76 -12.84 4.22
N MET A 94 12.79 -13.33 3.47
CA MET A 94 11.41 -13.53 3.91
C MET A 94 10.92 -14.91 3.53
N ASP A 95 9.97 -15.45 4.28
CA ASP A 95 9.24 -16.66 3.86
C ASP A 95 8.51 -16.40 2.55
N LYS A 96 8.60 -17.36 1.61
CA LYS A 96 7.76 -17.31 0.41
C LYS A 96 6.34 -17.69 0.79
N ILE A 97 5.40 -16.89 0.31
CA ILE A 97 3.97 -17.18 0.43
C ILE A 97 3.52 -17.75 -0.91
N ASP A 98 3.00 -18.98 -0.88
CA ASP A 98 2.39 -19.63 -2.04
C ASP A 98 1.00 -19.04 -2.28
N ALA A 99 0.98 -17.94 -3.03
CA ALA A 99 -0.23 -17.19 -3.28
C ALA A 99 -1.19 -17.96 -4.21
N ILE A 100 -2.44 -18.11 -3.76
CA ILE A 100 -3.56 -18.59 -4.58
C ILE A 100 -4.35 -17.41 -5.16
N LYS A 101 -5.29 -17.71 -6.05
CA LYS A 101 -6.22 -16.71 -6.57
C LYS A 101 -7.05 -16.12 -5.42
N ILE A 102 -7.10 -14.79 -5.34
CA ILE A 102 -7.93 -14.08 -4.36
C ILE A 102 -9.41 -14.35 -4.67
N GLU A 103 -10.15 -14.64 -3.61
CA GLU A 103 -11.60 -14.83 -3.62
C GLU A 103 -12.26 -13.86 -2.63
N GLU A 104 -13.59 -13.79 -2.65
CA GLU A 104 -14.40 -12.90 -1.80
C GLU A 104 -14.03 -12.98 -0.31
N HIS A 105 -13.94 -14.19 0.24
CA HIS A 105 -13.62 -14.39 1.66
C HIS A 105 -12.20 -13.92 2.05
N HIS A 106 -11.26 -13.92 1.10
CA HIS A 106 -9.92 -13.36 1.31
C HIS A 106 -9.96 -11.83 1.38
N LEU A 107 -10.79 -11.19 0.56
CA LEU A 107 -10.98 -9.74 0.61
C LEU A 107 -11.69 -9.32 1.90
N GLU A 108 -12.66 -10.10 2.38
CA GLU A 108 -13.26 -9.90 3.70
C GLU A 108 -12.22 -9.98 4.82
N LYS A 109 -11.38 -11.04 4.83
CA LYS A 109 -10.25 -11.16 5.77
C LYS A 109 -9.28 -9.98 5.66
N THR A 110 -9.08 -9.44 4.46
CA THR A 110 -8.25 -8.25 4.26
C THR A 110 -8.86 -7.03 4.95
N MET A 111 -10.18 -6.84 4.87
CA MET A 111 -10.86 -5.75 5.60
C MET A 111 -10.75 -5.93 7.11
N ASP A 112 -10.86 -7.16 7.60
CA ASP A 112 -10.66 -7.48 9.03
C ASP A 112 -9.23 -7.15 9.48
N CYS A 113 -8.23 -7.55 8.68
CA CYS A 113 -6.82 -7.28 8.96
C CYS A 113 -6.52 -5.76 8.99
N LEU A 114 -7.01 -5.01 7.99
CA LEU A 114 -6.81 -3.57 7.94
C LEU A 114 -7.52 -2.86 9.09
N SER A 115 -8.77 -3.21 9.39
CA SER A 115 -9.50 -2.61 10.51
C SER A 115 -8.84 -2.91 11.86
N ASP A 116 -8.36 -4.13 12.10
CA ASP A 116 -7.59 -4.49 13.31
C ASP A 116 -6.31 -3.65 13.43
N LEU A 117 -5.50 -3.55 12.36
CA LEU A 117 -4.31 -2.69 12.34
C LEU A 117 -4.65 -1.25 12.69
N HIS A 118 -5.66 -0.70 12.03
CA HIS A 118 -6.02 0.70 12.17
C HIS A 118 -6.56 1.04 13.55
N LEU A 119 -7.30 0.12 14.17
CA LEU A 119 -7.76 0.26 15.54
C LEU A 119 -6.62 0.11 16.54
N LYS A 120 -5.74 -0.87 16.32
CA LYS A 120 -4.63 -1.21 17.22
C LYS A 120 -3.59 -0.11 17.34
N PHE A 121 -3.28 0.56 16.23
CA PHE A 121 -2.30 1.64 16.19
C PHE A 121 -2.95 3.03 16.14
N ARG A 122 -4.25 3.13 16.44
CA ARG A 122 -4.95 4.40 16.56
C ARG A 122 -4.24 5.30 17.55
N LEU A 123 -3.84 6.48 17.10
CA LEU A 123 -3.31 7.51 17.98
C LEU A 123 -4.48 8.15 18.72
N ILE A 124 -4.54 7.93 20.04
CA ILE A 124 -5.39 8.70 20.96
C ILE A 124 -4.51 9.77 21.58
N ASN A 125 -4.94 11.03 21.57
CA ASN A 125 -4.34 12.22 22.19
C ASN A 125 -3.08 11.95 23.05
N ASN A 126 -1.92 12.38 22.56
CA ASN A 126 -0.56 12.20 23.14
C ASN A 126 0.06 10.79 23.07
N ALA A 127 -0.45 9.90 22.22
CA ALA A 127 0.16 8.60 21.98
C ALA A 127 1.59 8.69 21.39
N VAL A 128 2.46 7.80 21.86
CA VAL A 128 3.85 7.65 21.42
C VAL A 128 3.85 7.27 19.94
N ARG A 129 4.30 8.19 19.08
CA ARG A 129 4.63 7.85 17.69
C ARG A 129 5.81 6.90 17.71
N TYR A 130 5.69 5.79 16.97
CA TYR A 130 6.82 4.89 16.83
C TYR A 130 7.85 5.54 15.92
N PRO A 131 9.12 5.69 16.36
CA PRO A 131 10.13 6.50 15.67
C PRO A 131 10.47 5.99 14.27
N ASN A 132 10.12 4.74 13.97
CA ASN A 132 10.38 4.09 12.70
C ASN A 132 9.32 4.37 11.63
N PHE A 133 8.27 5.15 11.93
CA PHE A 133 7.24 5.49 10.96
C PHE A 133 7.28 6.98 10.64
N LYS A 134 7.35 7.30 9.34
CA LYS A 134 7.11 8.65 8.84
C LYS A 134 5.71 9.08 9.25
N SER A 135 5.56 10.38 9.48
CA SER A 135 4.24 10.97 9.70
C SER A 135 3.74 11.56 8.40
N TRP A 136 2.43 11.45 8.19
CA TRP A 136 1.74 12.11 7.12
C TRP A 136 1.83 13.61 7.37
N ASN A 137 2.52 14.26 6.45
CA ASN A 137 2.37 15.67 6.23
C ASN A 137 1.50 15.74 4.99
N SER A 138 0.39 16.47 5.06
CA SER A 138 -0.44 16.69 3.88
C SER A 138 0.48 17.14 2.74
N ILE A 139 0.43 16.42 1.61
CA ILE A 139 1.19 16.85 0.45
C ILE A 139 0.62 18.22 0.09
N GLU A 140 1.45 19.27 0.17
CA GLU A 140 1.20 20.50 -0.56
C GLU A 140 1.28 20.14 -2.05
N ILE A 141 0.17 19.64 -2.56
CA ILE A 141 0.04 19.31 -3.97
C ILE A 141 0.10 20.65 -4.68
N ASN A 142 1.23 20.88 -5.36
CA ASN A 142 1.35 22.06 -6.20
C ASN A 142 0.39 21.88 -7.38
N LEU A 143 -0.81 22.46 -7.24
CA LEU A 143 -1.87 22.41 -8.24
C LEU A 143 -1.43 23.06 -9.56
N ASP A 144 -0.37 23.88 -9.57
CA ASP A 144 0.21 24.45 -10.80
C ASP A 144 0.86 23.37 -11.69
N LEU A 145 1.24 22.22 -11.14
CA LEU A 145 1.68 21.07 -11.96
C LEU A 145 0.53 20.47 -12.77
N PHE A 146 -0.72 20.80 -12.46
CA PHE A 146 -1.91 20.43 -13.21
C PHE A 146 -2.32 21.55 -14.18
N SER A 147 -1.39 22.43 -14.60
CA SER A 147 -1.68 23.54 -15.52
C SER A 147 -2.22 23.13 -16.89
N ASP A 148 -2.03 21.86 -17.27
CA ASP A 148 -2.60 21.23 -18.46
C ASP A 148 -4.07 20.84 -18.29
N VAL A 149 -4.62 21.00 -17.09
CA VAL A 149 -6.02 20.79 -16.75
C VAL A 149 -6.60 22.10 -16.23
N GLU A 150 -7.71 22.52 -16.84
CA GLU A 150 -8.46 23.67 -16.34
C GLU A 150 -9.21 23.28 -15.06
N LEU A 151 -8.63 23.62 -13.90
CA LEU A 151 -9.26 23.49 -12.59
C LEU A 151 -9.96 24.80 -12.22
N THR A 152 -11.25 24.72 -11.94
CA THR A 152 -12.04 25.85 -11.45
C THR A 152 -11.66 26.22 -10.01
N LEU A 153 -12.09 27.39 -9.53
CA LEU A 153 -11.91 27.77 -8.13
C LEU A 153 -12.58 26.75 -7.18
N SER A 154 -13.75 26.22 -7.58
CA SER A 154 -14.47 25.20 -6.82
C SER A 154 -13.66 23.92 -6.68
N ASP A 155 -13.00 23.47 -7.76
CA ASP A 155 -12.16 22.27 -7.73
C ASP A 155 -11.00 22.43 -6.74
N LYS A 156 -10.35 23.59 -6.74
CA LYS A 156 -9.26 23.91 -5.80
C LYS A 156 -9.76 23.93 -4.35
N GLN A 157 -10.94 24.51 -4.11
CA GLN A 157 -11.57 24.50 -2.78
C GLN A 157 -11.92 23.09 -2.32
N CYS A 158 -12.37 22.23 -3.22
CA CYS A 158 -12.67 20.82 -2.93
C CYS A 158 -11.42 20.02 -2.53
N VAL A 159 -10.27 20.28 -3.17
CA VAL A 159 -8.97 19.69 -2.77
C VAL A 159 -8.58 20.15 -1.36
N VAL A 160 -8.66 21.45 -1.07
CA VAL A 160 -8.36 22.00 0.26
C VAL A 160 -9.29 21.41 1.32
N TYR A 161 -10.59 21.36 1.02
CA TYR A 161 -11.59 20.73 1.86
C TYR A 161 -11.24 19.27 2.18
N SER A 162 -10.87 18.51 1.15
CA SER A 162 -10.53 17.09 1.28
C SER A 162 -9.31 16.86 2.15
N ASN A 163 -8.25 17.65 1.97
CA ASN A 163 -7.07 17.60 2.82
C ASN A 163 -7.41 17.92 4.27
N LYS A 164 -8.21 18.97 4.51
CA LYS A 164 -8.61 19.34 5.87
C LYS A 164 -9.42 18.24 6.55
N ARG A 165 -10.36 17.63 5.82
CA ARG A 165 -11.13 16.50 6.32
C ARG A 165 -10.25 15.31 6.70
N LEU A 166 -9.25 14.99 5.87
CA LEU A 166 -8.29 13.93 6.18
C LEU A 166 -7.44 14.27 7.41
N GLU A 167 -7.00 15.52 7.57
CA GLU A 167 -6.29 16.00 8.77
C GLU A 167 -7.11 15.85 10.06
N ASP A 168 -8.43 16.07 9.98
CA ASP A 168 -9.33 15.97 11.12
C ASP A 168 -9.78 14.51 11.41
N SER A 169 -9.49 13.57 10.52
CA SER A 169 -9.77 12.15 10.73
C SER A 169 -8.76 11.49 11.67
N PHE A 170 -9.13 10.36 12.29
CA PHE A 170 -8.19 9.67 13.17
C PHE A 170 -7.01 9.08 12.40
N THR A 171 -5.85 9.11 13.05
CA THR A 171 -4.59 8.65 12.46
C THR A 171 -4.13 7.34 13.08
N THR A 172 -3.47 6.52 12.26
CA THR A 172 -2.98 5.20 12.60
C THR A 172 -1.78 4.84 11.72
N ILE A 173 -1.10 3.73 11.98
CA ILE A 173 -0.23 3.10 10.99
C ILE A 173 -1.09 2.59 9.84
N ILE A 174 -0.77 3.01 8.62
CA ILE A 174 -1.34 2.52 7.36
C ILE A 174 -0.25 1.85 6.51
N HIS A 175 -0.66 1.03 5.54
CA HIS A 175 0.23 0.45 4.53
C HIS A 175 0.75 1.51 3.53
N ASN A 176 -0.10 2.47 3.17
CA ASN A 176 0.15 3.61 2.27
C ASN A 176 0.42 3.28 0.79
N ASP A 177 0.65 2.01 0.46
CA ASP A 177 0.57 1.52 -0.93
C ASP A 177 -0.33 0.29 -1.03
N MET A 178 -1.53 0.39 -0.46
CA MET A 178 -2.48 -0.72 -0.40
C MET A 178 -3.12 -0.97 -1.77
N ILE A 179 -2.43 -1.67 -2.66
CA ILE A 179 -2.93 -2.11 -3.97
C ILE A 179 -3.18 -3.63 -3.95
N THR A 180 -3.99 -4.12 -4.89
CA THR A 180 -4.36 -5.54 -4.94
C THR A 180 -3.17 -6.49 -5.09
N PHE A 181 -2.08 -6.06 -5.71
CA PHE A 181 -0.86 -6.86 -5.84
C PHE A 181 -0.13 -7.08 -4.51
N ASN A 182 -0.39 -6.24 -3.52
CA ASN A 182 0.20 -6.33 -2.19
C ASN A 182 -0.62 -7.24 -1.25
N ILE A 183 -1.69 -7.86 -1.74
CA ILE A 183 -2.47 -8.87 -1.02
C ILE A 183 -2.11 -10.25 -1.58
N LEU A 184 -1.55 -11.11 -0.74
CA LEU A 184 -1.34 -12.51 -1.05
C LEU A 184 -2.35 -13.35 -0.27
N ALA A 185 -3.05 -14.24 -0.95
CA ALA A 185 -4.00 -15.18 -0.35
C ALA A 185 -3.37 -16.58 -0.25
N SER A 186 -3.66 -17.30 0.83
CA SER A 186 -3.52 -18.76 0.93
C SER A 186 -4.85 -19.35 1.37
N GLU A 187 -5.00 -20.69 1.37
CA GLU A 187 -6.28 -21.38 1.64
C GLU A 187 -7.12 -20.75 2.76
N ASP A 188 -6.49 -20.36 3.86
CA ASP A 188 -7.18 -19.79 5.03
C ASP A 188 -6.61 -18.45 5.51
N SER A 189 -5.70 -17.81 4.78
CA SER A 189 -5.09 -16.57 5.29
C SER A 189 -4.84 -15.54 4.20
N VAL A 190 -4.64 -14.31 4.65
CA VAL A 190 -4.13 -13.23 3.81
C VAL A 190 -2.85 -12.68 4.42
N SER A 191 -1.92 -12.32 3.55
CA SER A 191 -0.70 -11.62 3.91
C SER A 191 -0.60 -10.36 3.08
N ILE A 192 -0.42 -9.23 3.76
CA ILE A 192 -0.15 -7.94 3.15
C ILE A 192 1.37 -7.77 3.08
N ILE A 193 1.89 -7.49 1.89
CA ILE A 193 3.33 -7.39 1.60
C ILE A 193 3.69 -5.97 1.16
N ASP A 194 4.99 -5.68 1.10
CA ASP A 194 5.53 -4.42 0.59
C ASP A 194 5.28 -3.19 1.50
N TRP A 195 5.69 -3.32 2.76
CA TRP A 195 5.49 -2.29 3.80
C TRP A 195 6.49 -1.13 3.71
N GLU A 196 7.13 -0.91 2.56
CA GLU A 196 8.17 0.13 2.42
C GLU A 196 7.64 1.56 2.54
N TYR A 197 6.34 1.76 2.28
CA TYR A 197 5.67 3.06 2.39
C TYR A 197 4.85 3.24 3.66
N ALA A 198 4.79 2.21 4.52
CA ALA A 198 3.93 2.19 5.69
C ALA A 198 4.17 3.43 6.57
N MET A 199 3.15 4.12 7.08
CA MET A 199 3.37 5.39 7.78
C MET A 199 2.23 5.73 8.73
N TYR A 200 2.42 6.73 9.59
CA TYR A 200 1.32 7.30 10.36
C TYR A 200 0.51 8.26 9.50
N ALA A 201 -0.73 7.94 9.20
CA ALA A 201 -1.59 8.76 8.37
C ALA A 201 -3.09 8.54 8.69
N PRO A 202 -3.99 9.32 8.07
CA PRO A 202 -5.42 9.04 8.08
C PRO A 202 -5.75 7.60 7.69
N TYR A 203 -6.50 6.90 8.54
CA TYR A 203 -6.82 5.47 8.41
C TYR A 203 -7.42 5.09 7.04
N ILE A 204 -8.15 6.03 6.46
CA ILE A 204 -8.94 5.82 5.25
C ILE A 204 -8.09 5.79 3.98
N LEU A 205 -6.83 6.26 4.04
CA LEU A 205 -5.95 6.33 2.86
C LEU A 205 -5.67 4.96 2.24
N ASP A 206 -5.55 3.90 3.05
CA ASP A 206 -5.39 2.53 2.53
C ASP A 206 -6.61 2.08 1.72
N LEU A 207 -7.83 2.40 2.18
CA LEU A 207 -9.05 2.08 1.44
C LEU A 207 -9.20 2.96 0.19
N GLY A 208 -8.82 4.24 0.29
CA GLY A 208 -8.76 5.14 -0.86
C GLY A 208 -7.80 4.66 -1.94
N ARG A 209 -6.66 4.05 -1.54
CA ARG A 209 -5.68 3.44 -2.44
C ARG A 209 -6.17 2.11 -3.02
N LEU A 210 -6.77 1.26 -2.20
CA LEU A 210 -7.23 -0.07 -2.59
C LEU A 210 -8.44 -0.02 -3.54
N PHE A 211 -9.39 0.87 -3.25
CA PHE A 211 -10.62 1.04 -4.02
C PHE A 211 -10.57 2.22 -5.00
N GLY A 212 -9.45 2.92 -5.07
CA GLY A 212 -9.17 3.87 -6.14
C GLY A 212 -8.71 3.10 -7.35
N ASP A 213 -9.51 3.07 -8.42
CA ASP A 213 -9.21 2.30 -9.64
C ASP A 213 -8.11 2.96 -10.48
N PHE A 214 -7.34 3.88 -9.89
CA PHE A 214 -6.41 4.80 -10.56
C PHE A 214 -5.47 4.08 -11.53
N ASN A 215 -4.98 2.89 -11.20
CA ASN A 215 -4.00 2.17 -12.03
C ASN A 215 -4.63 1.12 -12.96
N LYS A 216 -5.94 1.14 -13.18
CA LYS A 216 -6.65 0.01 -13.82
C LYS A 216 -7.54 0.47 -14.97
N LYS A 217 -7.49 -0.28 -16.07
CA LYS A 217 -8.38 -0.08 -17.24
C LYS A 217 -9.80 -0.54 -16.98
N GLU A 218 -9.97 -1.47 -16.03
CA GLU A 218 -11.25 -2.03 -15.62
C GLU A 218 -11.34 -1.99 -14.10
N LYS A 219 -12.57 -1.78 -13.59
CA LYS A 219 -12.83 -1.88 -12.14
C LYS A 219 -12.42 -3.26 -11.66
N TRP A 220 -11.56 -3.32 -10.66
CA TRP A 220 -11.08 -4.63 -10.19
C TRP A 220 -12.10 -5.37 -9.32
N ILE A 221 -13.11 -4.65 -8.83
CA ILE A 221 -14.12 -5.18 -7.93
C ILE A 221 -15.51 -4.78 -8.38
N GLU A 222 -16.44 -5.74 -8.36
CA GLU A 222 -17.83 -5.47 -8.72
C GLU A 222 -18.51 -4.58 -7.67
N PRO A 223 -19.48 -3.73 -8.04
CA PRO A 223 -20.11 -2.77 -7.11
C PRO A 223 -20.74 -3.41 -5.86
N LYS A 224 -21.33 -4.60 -6.00
CA LYS A 224 -21.95 -5.33 -4.88
C LYS A 224 -20.90 -5.73 -3.85
N LEU A 225 -19.80 -6.32 -4.32
CA LEU A 225 -18.69 -6.76 -3.48
C LEU A 225 -17.97 -5.55 -2.85
N HIS A 226 -17.75 -4.48 -3.62
CA HIS A 226 -17.20 -3.22 -3.11
C HIS A 226 -18.00 -2.68 -1.92
N LYS A 227 -19.33 -2.59 -2.06
CA LYS A 227 -20.20 -2.14 -0.97
C LYS A 227 -20.06 -3.03 0.26
N MET A 228 -20.10 -4.34 0.07
CA MET A 228 -20.00 -5.31 1.17
C MET A 228 -18.68 -5.18 1.94
N LEU A 229 -17.55 -5.05 1.25
CA LEU A 229 -16.24 -4.87 1.90
C LEU A 229 -16.16 -3.57 2.69
N LEU A 230 -16.69 -2.47 2.13
CA LEU A 230 -16.75 -1.19 2.83
C LEU A 230 -17.69 -1.26 4.05
N ASP A 231 -18.82 -1.95 3.96
CA ASP A 231 -19.76 -2.14 5.07
C ASP A 231 -19.10 -2.97 6.18
N ARG A 232 -18.35 -4.01 5.83
CA ARG A 232 -17.59 -4.84 6.77
C ARG A 232 -16.54 -4.02 7.52
N TYR A 233 -15.69 -3.31 6.79
CA TYR A 233 -14.67 -2.47 7.40
C TYR A 233 -15.27 -1.39 8.31
N HIS A 234 -16.31 -0.68 7.83
CA HIS A 234 -16.99 0.36 8.61
C HIS A 234 -17.59 -0.22 9.91
N SER A 235 -18.24 -1.37 9.81
CA SER A 235 -18.79 -2.08 10.98
C SER A 235 -17.69 -2.43 11.99
N ASN A 236 -16.54 -2.92 11.53
CA ASN A 236 -15.42 -3.27 12.40
C ASN A 236 -14.85 -2.05 13.14
N ILE A 237 -14.63 -0.92 12.45
CA ILE A 237 -14.09 0.28 13.10
C ILE A 237 -15.08 0.92 14.08
N VAL A 238 -16.39 0.89 13.77
CA VAL A 238 -17.44 1.37 14.68
C VAL A 238 -17.52 0.47 15.91
N ALA A 239 -17.49 -0.85 15.73
CA ALA A 239 -17.43 -1.81 16.84
C ALA A 239 -16.15 -1.63 17.68
N GLY A 240 -15.05 -1.19 17.05
CA GLY A 240 -13.80 -0.81 17.70
C GLY A 240 -13.81 0.56 18.40
N GLY A 241 -14.96 1.24 18.47
CA GLY A 241 -15.12 2.50 19.18
C GLY A 241 -14.66 3.74 18.40
N ILE A 242 -14.73 3.70 17.07
CA ILE A 242 -14.67 4.90 16.23
C ILE A 242 -16.10 5.44 16.06
N ASP A 243 -16.34 6.65 16.52
CA ASP A 243 -17.61 7.36 16.32
C ASP A 243 -17.63 8.02 14.94
N ILE A 244 -18.09 7.27 13.93
CA ILE A 244 -18.24 7.76 12.57
C ILE A 244 -19.46 7.11 11.91
N ASN A 245 -20.36 7.94 11.40
CA ASN A 245 -21.53 7.42 10.68
C ASN A 245 -21.15 7.01 9.24
N ARG A 246 -22.06 6.31 8.55
CA ARG A 246 -21.77 5.79 7.21
C ARG A 246 -21.55 6.88 6.17
N GLU A 247 -22.24 8.00 6.28
CA GLU A 247 -22.12 9.13 5.37
C GLU A 247 -20.75 9.79 5.51
N GLU A 248 -20.32 10.04 6.75
CA GLU A 248 -19.00 10.58 7.06
C GLU A 248 -17.87 9.64 6.60
N PHE A 249 -18.02 8.34 6.81
CA PHE A 249 -17.06 7.33 6.33
C PHE A 249 -16.93 7.35 4.80
N ASN A 250 -18.05 7.39 4.07
CA ASN A 250 -18.02 7.46 2.61
C ASN A 250 -17.34 8.76 2.13
N LEU A 251 -17.53 9.84 2.88
CA LEU A 251 -16.95 11.13 2.55
C LEU A 251 -15.44 11.16 2.81
N ASP A 252 -14.98 10.54 3.90
CA ASP A 252 -13.55 10.29 4.14
C ASP A 252 -12.95 9.48 2.99
N LEU A 253 -13.66 8.44 2.52
CA LEU A 253 -13.20 7.60 1.42
C LEU A 253 -13.05 8.38 0.12
N LEU A 254 -13.99 9.26 -0.20
CA LEU A 254 -13.90 10.12 -1.39
C LEU A 254 -12.71 11.08 -1.30
N CYS A 255 -12.51 11.72 -0.14
CA CYS A 255 -11.34 12.57 0.09
C CYS A 255 -10.02 11.79 -0.01
N ALA A 256 -9.98 10.57 0.53
CA ALA A 256 -8.83 9.68 0.44
C ALA A 256 -8.51 9.26 -1.00
N LYS A 257 -9.54 8.99 -1.80
CA LYS A 257 -9.39 8.69 -3.22
C LYS A 257 -8.81 9.89 -3.98
N LEU A 258 -9.37 11.08 -3.78
CA LEU A 258 -8.86 12.31 -4.39
C LEU A 258 -7.39 12.55 -4.02
N TYR A 259 -7.06 12.42 -2.73
CA TYR A 259 -5.70 12.58 -2.23
C TYR A 259 -4.72 11.60 -2.91
N ASN A 260 -5.07 10.31 -2.95
CA ASN A 260 -4.25 9.28 -3.58
C ASN A 260 -4.05 9.55 -5.07
N TYR A 261 -5.13 9.88 -5.80
CA TYR A 261 -5.06 10.24 -7.21
C TYR A 261 -4.06 11.38 -7.45
N LEU A 262 -4.22 12.50 -6.74
CA LEU A 262 -3.36 13.67 -6.90
C LEU A 262 -1.90 13.36 -6.55
N GLY A 263 -1.67 12.52 -5.53
CA GLY A 263 -0.32 12.07 -5.16
C GLY A 263 0.37 11.23 -6.25
N ILE A 264 -0.36 10.35 -6.93
CA ILE A 264 0.18 9.58 -8.06
C ILE A 264 0.51 10.52 -9.22
N VAL A 265 -0.43 11.38 -9.61
CA VAL A 265 -0.22 12.34 -10.70
C VAL A 265 0.99 13.24 -10.42
N TYR A 266 1.07 13.80 -9.21
CA TYR A 266 2.19 14.62 -8.79
C TYR A 266 3.51 13.87 -8.95
N SER A 267 3.56 12.60 -8.54
CA SER A 267 4.74 11.75 -8.65
C SER A 267 5.13 11.48 -10.10
N HIS A 268 4.17 11.18 -10.97
CA HIS A 268 4.43 10.93 -12.40
C HIS A 268 4.95 12.20 -13.10
N LYS A 269 4.30 13.35 -12.86
CA LYS A 269 4.72 14.65 -13.43
C LYS A 269 6.10 15.07 -12.95
N LYS A 270 6.37 14.96 -11.64
CA LYS A 270 7.66 15.32 -11.04
C LYS A 270 8.83 14.49 -11.57
N ASN A 271 8.60 13.21 -11.86
CA ASN A 271 9.64 12.30 -12.35
C ASN A 271 9.65 12.16 -13.88
N SER A 272 8.82 12.92 -14.61
CA SER A 272 8.68 12.85 -16.06
C SER A 272 8.47 11.42 -16.59
N TRP A 273 7.68 10.62 -15.88
CA TRP A 273 7.36 9.26 -16.31
C TRP A 273 6.42 9.31 -17.53
N GLU A 274 6.83 8.67 -18.64
CA GLU A 274 6.08 8.59 -19.90
C GLU A 274 4.85 7.69 -19.76
N GLU A 275 3.82 8.18 -19.08
CA GLU A 275 2.47 7.61 -19.08
C GLU A 275 1.42 8.74 -19.21
N SER A 276 1.61 9.64 -20.18
CA SER A 276 0.70 10.77 -20.43
C SER A 276 -0.76 10.33 -20.59
N ASP A 277 -0.99 9.16 -21.20
CA ASP A 277 -2.34 8.64 -21.44
C ASP A 277 -3.03 8.18 -20.15
N TRP A 278 -2.27 7.66 -19.18
CA TRP A 278 -2.80 7.24 -17.88
C TRP A 278 -3.33 8.45 -17.09
N TYR A 279 -2.58 9.55 -17.10
CA TYR A 279 -2.99 10.80 -16.44
C TYR A 279 -4.34 11.31 -16.96
N PHE A 280 -4.51 11.37 -18.29
CA PHE A 280 -5.75 11.84 -18.91
C PHE A 280 -6.92 10.88 -18.72
N GLN A 281 -6.69 9.56 -18.73
CA GLN A 281 -7.74 8.56 -18.49
C GLN A 281 -8.32 8.67 -17.08
N ASN A 282 -7.47 8.89 -16.08
CA ASN A 282 -7.88 8.94 -14.68
C ASN A 282 -8.30 10.36 -14.22
N LEU A 283 -8.10 11.38 -15.05
CA LEU A 283 -8.60 12.75 -14.80
C LEU A 283 -10.12 12.81 -14.68
N ASN A 284 -10.84 11.98 -15.43
CA ASN A 284 -12.29 11.89 -15.31
C ASN A 284 -12.71 11.38 -13.93
N GLU A 285 -12.00 10.40 -13.37
CA GLU A 285 -12.27 9.90 -12.02
C GLU A 285 -12.07 11.00 -10.97
N MET A 286 -11.01 11.81 -11.10
CA MET A 286 -10.81 12.99 -10.25
C MET A 286 -12.00 13.96 -10.35
N LYS A 287 -12.43 14.29 -11.58
CA LYS A 287 -13.55 15.22 -11.81
C LYS A 287 -14.86 14.68 -11.25
N GLU A 288 -15.13 13.39 -11.41
CA GLU A 288 -16.29 12.72 -10.83
C GLU A 288 -16.28 12.78 -9.30
N ILE A 289 -15.13 12.48 -8.67
CA ILE A 289 -14.98 12.58 -7.21
C ILE A 289 -15.21 14.03 -6.75
N ILE A 290 -14.58 15.01 -7.40
CA ILE A 290 -14.76 16.44 -7.07
C ILE A 290 -16.22 16.86 -7.23
N GLN A 291 -16.89 16.44 -8.31
CA GLN A 291 -18.30 16.77 -8.54
C GLN A 291 -19.19 16.19 -7.44
N VAL A 292 -18.97 14.93 -7.05
CA VAL A 292 -19.70 14.29 -5.95
C VAL A 292 -19.43 15.03 -4.64
N LEU A 293 -18.17 15.36 -4.33
CA LEU A 293 -17.79 16.09 -3.13
C LEU A 293 -18.45 17.48 -3.08
N ASN A 294 -18.45 18.21 -4.19
CA ASN A 294 -19.12 19.51 -4.31
C ASN A 294 -20.62 19.37 -4.02
N ASN A 295 -21.29 18.36 -4.58
CA ASN A 295 -22.72 18.13 -4.33
C ASN A 295 -23.04 17.76 -2.87
N ASN A 296 -22.06 17.27 -2.10
CA ASN A 296 -22.26 16.88 -0.70
C ASN A 296 -21.86 17.97 0.30
N LYS A 297 -21.04 18.97 -0.10
CA LYS A 297 -20.37 19.88 0.85
C LYS A 297 -20.12 21.31 0.39
N LEU A 298 -20.61 21.71 -0.78
CA LEU A 298 -20.79 23.12 -1.15
C LEU A 298 -22.28 23.45 -1.26
#